data_AF-A0A2D5ZFR8-F1
#
_entry.id   AF-A0A2D5ZFR8-F1
#
_cell.length_a   1.000
_cell.length_b   1.000
_cell.length_c   1.000
_cell.angle_alpha   90.00
_cell.angle_beta   90.00
_cell.angle_gamma   90.00
#
_symmetry.space_group_name_H-M   'P 1'
#
loop_
_entity.id
_entity.type
_entity.pdbx_description
1 polymer ?
#
loop_
_entity_poly.entity_id
_entity_poly.type
_entity_poly.pdbx_seq_one_letter_code
_entity_poly.pdbx_strand_id
1 'polypeptide(L)'
;MPARADRFPLRQVRWLALGVAILGTNIAWAETRPTAPPGFQKLLRERNELHRRLQQADRRAARQLRRGDNADVAHAEQIALQDRLDTTNTRLESLAVRHGLTIPLLETARAGDGAATDSILRKRTSASLERGRRRALHLLRADTLELLASLDLWRYTGTESGDDAR
;
A
#
# COMPACT_ATOMS: atom_id res chain seq x y z
N MET A 1 -29.54 -105.23 -7.70
CA MET A 1 -30.00 -105.09 -6.30
C MET A 1 -29.02 -104.19 -5.55
N PRO A 2 -29.46 -103.36 -4.59
CA PRO A 2 -30.34 -102.19 -4.74
C PRO A 2 -29.61 -100.92 -4.22
N ALA A 3 -29.83 -99.75 -4.81
CA ALA A 3 -30.77 -98.71 -4.37
C ALA A 3 -30.19 -97.66 -3.39
N ARG A 4 -30.42 -96.40 -3.80
CA ARG A 4 -30.88 -95.25 -3.00
C ARG A 4 -29.88 -94.67 -1.98
N ALA A 5 -29.82 -93.38 -1.75
CA ALA A 5 -30.78 -92.31 -2.04
C ALA A 5 -30.10 -90.95 -1.89
N ASP A 6 -30.63 -89.98 -2.64
CA ASP A 6 -31.00 -88.62 -2.22
C ASP A 6 -29.90 -87.74 -1.58
N ARG A 7 -29.59 -86.56 -2.13
CA ARG A 7 -30.49 -85.40 -2.16
C ARG A 7 -30.08 -84.40 -3.26
N PHE A 8 -31.01 -84.11 -4.17
CA PHE A 8 -31.12 -82.82 -4.88
C PHE A 8 -31.91 -81.83 -4.00
N PRO A 9 -32.29 -80.65 -4.53
CA PRO A 9 -31.54 -79.47 -4.95
C PRO A 9 -31.96 -78.30 -4.01
N LEU A 10 -31.65 -77.04 -4.30
CA LEU A 10 -32.36 -75.79 -3.90
C LEU A 10 -31.36 -74.63 -4.06
N ARG A 11 -31.44 -73.84 -5.13
CA ARG A 11 -32.36 -72.70 -5.35
C ARG A 11 -31.71 -71.36 -4.96
N GLN A 12 -31.60 -70.51 -5.98
CA GLN A 12 -31.79 -69.05 -5.96
C GLN A 12 -30.64 -68.25 -5.27
N VAL A 13 -30.12 -67.15 -5.82
CA VAL A 13 -30.83 -65.97 -6.33
C VAL A 13 -30.00 -65.26 -7.42
N ARG A 14 -30.69 -64.86 -8.49
CA ARG A 14 -30.27 -63.87 -9.50
C ARG A 14 -30.31 -62.46 -8.89
N TRP A 15 -29.24 -61.68 -9.01
CA TRP A 15 -29.27 -60.19 -9.13
C TRP A 15 -27.95 -59.79 -9.84
N LEU A 16 -27.94 -59.47 -11.14
CA LEU A 16 -28.10 -58.12 -11.70
C LEU A 16 -27.24 -57.03 -11.01
N ALA A 17 -26.06 -56.79 -11.56
CA ALA A 17 -25.37 -55.49 -11.57
C ALA A 17 -24.44 -55.54 -12.80
N LEU A 18 -24.76 -55.02 -14.00
CA LEU A 18 -25.29 -53.72 -14.42
C LEU A 18 -24.49 -52.53 -13.89
N GLY A 19 -23.71 -51.92 -14.81
CA GLY A 19 -23.10 -50.59 -14.70
C GLY A 19 -21.83 -50.58 -13.85
N VAL A 20 -20.68 -50.07 -14.28
CA VAL A 20 -20.46 -48.88 -15.10
C VAL A 20 -19.13 -49.09 -15.83
N ALA A 21 -19.17 -49.13 -17.16
CA ALA A 21 -18.01 -48.84 -17.97
C ALA A 21 -17.59 -47.41 -17.63
N ILE A 22 -16.51 -47.27 -16.87
CA ILE A 22 -15.81 -45.99 -16.69
C ILE A 22 -15.14 -45.72 -18.03
N LEU A 23 -15.96 -45.28 -19.00
CA LEU A 23 -15.52 -44.39 -20.05
C LEU A 23 -14.99 -43.17 -19.29
N GLY A 24 -13.68 -43.18 -19.02
CA GLY A 24 -12.96 -42.01 -18.57
C GLY A 24 -13.10 -40.96 -19.65
N THR A 25 -14.19 -40.19 -19.57
CA THR A 25 -14.35 -38.92 -20.22
C THR A 25 -13.14 -38.09 -19.80
N ASN A 26 -12.15 -38.03 -20.68
CA ASN A 26 -11.20 -36.95 -20.73
C ASN A 26 -12.04 -35.68 -20.90
N ILE A 27 -12.45 -35.11 -19.78
CA ILE A 27 -12.84 -33.72 -19.72
C ILE A 27 -11.54 -32.99 -19.98
N ALA A 28 -11.25 -32.78 -21.26
CA ALA A 28 -10.35 -31.74 -21.68
C ALA A 28 -10.99 -30.45 -21.17
N TRP A 29 -10.62 -30.05 -19.95
CA TRP A 29 -10.78 -28.69 -19.51
C TRP A 29 -10.03 -27.87 -20.55
N ALA A 30 -10.79 -27.33 -21.51
CA ALA A 30 -10.28 -26.32 -22.40
C ALA A 30 -9.79 -25.22 -21.47
N GLU A 31 -8.47 -25.18 -21.30
CA GLU A 31 -7.77 -24.21 -20.49
C GLU A 31 -8.06 -22.88 -21.15
N THR A 32 -9.14 -22.25 -20.69
CA THR A 32 -9.55 -20.91 -21.08
C THR A 32 -8.46 -20.01 -20.56
N ARG A 33 -7.40 -19.87 -21.38
CA ARG A 33 -6.36 -18.88 -21.16
C ARG A 33 -7.09 -17.59 -20.82
N PRO A 34 -6.87 -16.99 -19.65
CA PRO A 34 -7.59 -15.79 -19.27
C PRO A 34 -7.25 -14.71 -20.30
N THR A 35 -8.17 -14.50 -21.24
CA THR A 35 -7.99 -13.52 -22.30
C THR A 35 -8.11 -12.17 -21.62
N ALA A 36 -7.00 -11.43 -21.59
CA ALA A 36 -6.99 -10.14 -20.92
C ALA A 36 -8.10 -9.24 -21.47
N PRO A 37 -8.91 -8.60 -20.61
CA PRO A 37 -10.03 -7.79 -21.07
C PRO A 37 -9.51 -6.59 -21.87
N PRO A 38 -10.29 -6.10 -22.85
CA PRO A 38 -9.94 -4.91 -23.60
C PRO A 38 -9.74 -3.75 -22.62
N GLY A 39 -8.53 -3.18 -22.60
CA GLY A 39 -8.15 -2.09 -21.69
C GLY A 39 -7.17 -2.48 -20.59
N PHE A 40 -6.97 -3.76 -20.25
CA PHE A 40 -5.98 -4.16 -19.24
C PHE A 40 -4.56 -3.74 -19.65
N GLN A 41 -4.19 -4.02 -20.90
CA GLN A 41 -2.90 -3.60 -21.46
C GLN A 41 -2.74 -2.07 -21.55
N LYS A 42 -3.84 -1.35 -21.76
CA LYS A 42 -3.83 0.13 -21.76
C LYS A 42 -3.53 0.66 -20.37
N LEU A 43 -4.19 0.13 -19.35
CA LEU A 43 -3.98 0.49 -17.95
C LEU A 43 -2.55 0.14 -17.48
N LEU A 44 -1.98 -0.99 -17.93
CA LEU A 44 -0.59 -1.32 -17.63
C LEU A 44 0.41 -0.31 -18.22
N ARG A 45 0.18 0.12 -19.46
CA ARG A 45 1.01 1.16 -20.10
C ARG A 45 0.87 2.49 -19.36
N GLU A 46 -0.36 2.88 -19.03
CA GLU A 46 -0.67 4.10 -18.28
C GLU A 46 0.00 4.09 -16.90
N ARG A 47 -0.12 3.00 -16.14
CA ARG A 47 0.57 2.82 -14.86
C ARG A 47 2.08 3.00 -15.00
N ASN A 48 2.70 2.36 -15.99
CA ASN A 48 4.14 2.44 -16.21
C ASN A 48 4.58 3.87 -16.58
N GLU A 49 3.77 4.58 -17.37
CA GLU A 49 4.02 5.98 -17.72
C GLU A 49 3.87 6.91 -16.51
N LEU A 50 2.80 6.77 -15.74
CA LEU A 50 2.59 7.52 -14.50
C LEU A 50 3.74 7.30 -13.51
N HIS A 51 4.21 6.07 -13.38
CA HIS A 51 5.34 5.75 -12.52
C HIS A 51 6.63 6.45 -12.99
N ARG A 52 6.91 6.47 -14.30
CA ARG A 52 8.06 7.21 -14.86
C ARG A 52 7.94 8.72 -14.62
N ARG A 53 6.75 9.29 -14.80
CA ARG A 53 6.50 10.71 -14.57
C ARG A 53 6.68 11.08 -13.10
N LEU A 54 6.21 10.24 -12.18
CA LEU A 54 6.40 10.41 -10.74
C LEU A 54 7.89 10.43 -10.37
N GLN A 55 8.67 9.46 -10.88
CA GLN A 55 10.13 9.44 -10.67
C GLN A 55 10.83 10.70 -11.21
N GLN A 56 10.36 11.26 -12.32
CA GLN A 56 10.90 12.51 -12.87
C GLN A 56 10.53 13.72 -12.00
N ALA A 57 9.28 13.78 -11.51
CA ALA A 57 8.81 14.80 -10.58
C ALA A 57 9.62 14.75 -9.27
N ASP A 58 9.87 13.57 -8.71
CA ASP A 58 10.70 13.37 -7.52
C ASP A 58 12.13 13.90 -7.72
N ARG A 59 12.75 13.59 -8.85
CA ARG A 59 14.09 14.10 -9.19
C ARG A 59 14.09 15.61 -9.36
N ARG A 60 13.00 16.20 -9.87
CA ARG A 60 12.85 17.65 -10.01
C ARG A 60 12.67 18.33 -8.66
N ALA A 61 11.77 17.83 -7.82
CA ALA A 61 11.54 18.32 -6.46
C ALA A 61 12.84 18.23 -5.62
N ALA A 62 13.54 17.11 -5.68
CA ALA A 62 14.82 16.94 -4.99
C ALA A 62 15.89 17.95 -5.45
N ARG A 63 15.91 18.33 -6.74
CA ARG A 63 16.82 19.36 -7.26
C ARG A 63 16.45 20.77 -6.79
N GLN A 64 15.17 21.10 -6.76
CA GLN A 64 14.67 22.40 -6.26
C GLN A 64 14.98 22.57 -4.76
N LEU A 65 14.68 21.55 -3.96
CA LEU A 65 15.00 21.54 -2.53
C LEU A 65 16.51 21.66 -2.26
N ARG A 66 17.35 21.03 -3.09
CA ARG A 66 18.82 21.15 -2.99
C ARG A 66 19.32 22.58 -3.27
N ARG A 67 18.61 23.34 -4.10
CA ARG A 67 18.91 24.73 -4.43
C ARG A 67 18.32 25.73 -3.42
N GLY A 68 17.45 25.26 -2.53
CA GLY A 68 16.72 26.12 -1.59
C GLY A 68 15.49 26.78 -2.21
N ASP A 69 15.08 26.33 -3.40
CA ASP A 69 13.87 26.82 -4.08
C ASP A 69 12.61 26.21 -3.45
N ASN A 70 11.50 26.94 -3.50
CA ASN A 70 10.18 26.39 -3.11
C ASN A 70 9.79 25.24 -4.04
N ALA A 71 9.48 24.09 -3.44
CA ALA A 71 9.12 22.87 -4.15
C ALA A 71 7.61 22.59 -4.15
N ASP A 72 6.77 23.53 -3.71
CA ASP A 72 5.33 23.34 -3.52
C ASP A 72 4.62 22.92 -4.80
N VAL A 73 4.99 23.51 -5.94
CA VAL A 73 4.43 23.14 -7.25
C VAL A 73 4.83 21.71 -7.64
N ALA A 74 6.09 21.32 -7.40
CA ALA A 74 6.53 19.97 -7.67
C ALA A 74 5.89 18.96 -6.71
N HIS A 75 5.61 19.37 -5.47
CA HIS A 75 4.92 18.55 -4.49
C HIS A 75 3.44 18.34 -4.86
N ALA A 76 2.74 19.40 -5.29
CA ALA A 76 1.39 19.27 -5.83
C ALA A 76 1.33 18.35 -7.06
N GLU A 77 2.33 18.45 -7.96
CA GLU A 77 2.47 17.57 -9.12
C GLU A 77 2.68 16.10 -8.69
N GLN A 78 3.50 15.84 -7.66
CA GLN A 78 3.69 14.50 -7.09
C GLN A 78 2.38 13.92 -6.57
N ILE A 79 1.63 14.68 -5.77
CA ILE A 79 0.33 14.25 -5.21
C ILE A 79 -0.63 13.88 -6.34
N ALA A 80 -0.78 14.76 -7.35
CA ALA A 80 -1.68 14.52 -8.46
C ALA A 80 -1.28 13.28 -9.31
N LEU A 81 0.03 13.03 -9.48
CA LEU A 81 0.52 11.83 -10.16
C LEU A 81 0.30 10.57 -9.33
N GLN A 82 0.45 10.66 -8.01
CA GLN A 82 0.23 9.56 -7.08
C GLN A 82 -1.26 9.15 -7.04
N ASP A 83 -2.18 10.11 -6.91
CA ASP A 83 -3.62 9.84 -6.93
C ASP A 83 -4.06 9.13 -8.22
N ARG A 84 -3.52 9.56 -9.36
CA ARG A 84 -3.78 8.93 -10.66
C ARG A 84 -3.21 7.51 -10.75
N LEU A 85 -2.03 7.29 -10.16
CA LEU A 85 -1.39 5.98 -10.11
C LEU A 85 -2.19 5.02 -9.24
N ASP A 86 -2.65 5.47 -8.07
CA ASP A 86 -3.46 4.67 -7.14
C ASP A 86 -4.82 4.30 -7.77
N THR A 87 -5.46 5.26 -8.46
CA THR A 87 -6.69 5.00 -9.22
C THR A 87 -6.46 3.95 -10.31
N THR A 88 -5.36 4.05 -11.05
CA THR A 88 -5.01 3.11 -12.11
C THR A 88 -4.71 1.71 -11.56
N ASN A 89 -3.99 1.63 -10.44
CA ASN A 89 -3.70 0.37 -9.76
C ASN A 89 -4.98 -0.31 -9.26
N THR A 90 -5.87 0.43 -8.60
CA THR A 90 -7.16 -0.11 -8.13
C THR A 90 -7.97 -0.71 -9.29
N ARG A 91 -7.97 -0.06 -10.45
CA ARG A 91 -8.64 -0.58 -11.66
C ARG A 91 -7.96 -1.84 -12.19
N LEU A 92 -6.63 -1.86 -12.22
CA LEU A 92 -5.86 -3.04 -12.62
C LEU A 92 -6.10 -4.22 -11.69
N GLU A 93 -6.09 -4.01 -10.37
CA GLU A 93 -6.36 -5.02 -9.35
C GLU A 93 -7.77 -5.58 -9.47
N SER A 94 -8.77 -4.72 -9.66
CA SER A 94 -10.14 -5.15 -9.90
C SER A 94 -10.28 -6.03 -11.14
N LEU A 95 -9.62 -5.67 -12.25
CA LEU A 95 -9.61 -6.49 -13.46
C LEU A 95 -8.80 -7.79 -13.28
N ALA A 96 -7.68 -7.72 -12.57
CA ALA A 96 -6.83 -8.86 -12.31
C ALA A 96 -7.54 -9.93 -11.49
N VAL A 97 -8.22 -9.53 -10.41
CA VAL A 97 -9.01 -10.44 -9.57
C VAL A 97 -10.17 -11.06 -10.37
N ARG A 98 -10.92 -10.25 -11.13
CA ARG A 98 -12.08 -10.74 -11.91
C ARG A 98 -11.71 -11.74 -13.01
N HIS A 99 -10.55 -11.56 -13.63
CA HIS A 99 -10.13 -12.35 -14.79
C HIS A 99 -8.99 -13.32 -14.50
N GLY A 100 -8.57 -13.46 -13.22
CA GLY A 100 -7.45 -14.32 -12.83
C GLY A 100 -6.12 -13.91 -13.48
N LEU A 101 -5.90 -12.62 -13.74
CA LEU A 101 -4.68 -12.12 -14.37
C LEU A 101 -3.63 -11.76 -13.32
N THR A 102 -2.36 -11.90 -13.68
CA THR A 102 -1.26 -11.40 -12.86
C THR A 102 -0.87 -10.01 -13.31
N ILE A 103 -0.73 -9.09 -12.35
CA ILE A 103 -0.22 -7.74 -12.61
C ILE A 103 1.32 -7.81 -12.62
N PRO A 104 2.00 -7.45 -13.71
CA PRO A 104 3.46 -7.45 -13.75
C PRO A 104 4.00 -6.43 -12.76
N LEU A 105 4.99 -6.85 -11.97
CA LEU A 105 5.70 -5.99 -11.02
C LEU A 105 6.34 -4.82 -11.80
N LEU A 106 6.29 -3.62 -11.23
CA LEU A 106 7.09 -2.51 -11.75
C LEU A 106 8.56 -2.85 -11.52
N GLU A 107 9.37 -2.83 -12.58
CA GLU A 107 10.83 -2.87 -12.46
C GLU A 107 11.27 -1.59 -11.73
N THR A 108 11.37 -1.69 -10.41
CA THR A 108 12.10 -0.70 -9.62
C THR A 108 13.55 -0.83 -10.04
N ALA A 109 14.14 0.28 -10.50
CA ALA A 109 15.56 0.32 -10.83
C ALA A 109 16.35 -0.29 -9.66
N ARG A 110 17.10 -1.36 -9.96
CA ARG A 110 17.78 -2.25 -9.01
C ARG A 110 18.25 -1.52 -7.75
N ALA A 111 17.91 -2.10 -6.60
CA ALA A 111 18.28 -1.68 -5.25
C ALA A 111 19.80 -1.77 -4.93
N GLY A 112 20.68 -1.50 -5.91
CA GLY A 112 22.14 -1.45 -5.71
C GLY A 112 22.63 -0.09 -5.22
N ASP A 113 22.02 1.00 -5.66
CA ASP A 113 22.43 2.37 -5.29
C ASP A 113 21.51 3.04 -4.26
N GLY A 114 20.39 2.41 -3.91
CA GLY A 114 19.36 2.99 -3.04
C GLY A 114 19.79 3.11 -1.57
N ALA A 115 20.46 2.10 -1.00
CA ALA A 115 20.73 2.05 0.43
C ALA A 115 21.75 3.13 0.89
N ALA A 116 22.81 3.35 0.12
CA ALA A 116 23.79 4.41 0.40
C ALA A 116 23.15 5.80 0.26
N THR A 117 22.39 6.01 -0.82
CA THR A 117 21.73 7.29 -1.10
C THR A 117 20.61 7.61 -0.11
N ASP A 118 19.85 6.59 0.33
CA ASP A 118 18.80 6.72 1.35
C ASP A 118 19.39 7.04 2.73
N SER A 119 20.55 6.46 3.08
CA SER A 119 21.25 6.81 4.33
C SER A 119 21.71 8.28 4.35
N ILE A 120 22.21 8.78 3.21
CA ILE A 120 22.68 10.17 3.06
C ILE A 120 21.50 11.14 3.08
N LEU A 121 20.40 10.79 2.40
CA LEU A 121 19.15 11.56 2.42
C LEU A 121 18.57 11.62 3.83
N ARG A 122 18.48 10.50 4.56
CA ARG A 122 18.01 10.44 5.96
C ARG A 122 18.87 11.28 6.91
N LYS A 123 20.19 11.23 6.77
CA LYS A 123 21.11 12.09 7.56
C LYS A 123 20.90 13.57 7.26
N ARG A 124 20.62 13.92 6.00
CA ARG A 124 20.41 15.32 5.60
C ARG A 124 19.03 15.85 5.98
N THR A 125 17.98 15.04 5.89
CA THR A 125 16.63 15.41 6.33
C THR A 125 16.56 15.56 7.84
N SER A 126 17.14 14.63 8.61
CA SER A 126 17.25 14.75 10.08
C SER A 126 18.01 16.01 10.50
N ALA A 127 19.13 16.33 9.86
CA ALA A 127 19.86 17.57 10.12
C ALA A 127 19.07 18.86 9.76
N SER A 128 18.18 18.80 8.76
CA SER A 128 17.29 19.92 8.42
C SER A 128 16.18 20.09 9.46
N LEU A 129 15.55 18.98 9.86
CA LEU A 129 14.50 18.96 10.88
C LEU A 129 15.02 19.43 12.23
N GLU A 130 16.21 18.99 12.63
CA GLU A 130 16.82 19.41 13.89
C GLU A 130 17.13 20.92 13.91
N ARG A 131 17.59 21.47 12.78
CA ARG A 131 17.76 22.93 12.62
C ARG A 131 16.43 23.68 12.65
N GLY A 132 15.35 23.09 12.11
CA GLY A 132 14.00 23.64 12.22
C GLY A 132 13.50 23.64 13.66
N ARG A 133 13.66 22.51 14.36
CA ARG A 133 13.30 22.34 15.78
C ARG A 133 14.00 23.36 16.67
N ARG A 134 15.31 23.57 16.49
CA ARG A 134 16.07 24.57 17.27
C ARG A 134 15.56 25.99 17.04
N ARG A 135 15.22 26.35 15.79
CA ARG A 135 14.64 27.66 15.48
C ARG A 135 13.25 27.83 16.12
N ALA A 136 12.39 26.82 16.01
CA ALA A 136 11.07 26.83 16.63
C ALA A 136 11.16 26.97 18.16
N LEU A 137 12.05 26.22 18.81
CA LEU A 137 12.28 26.33 20.26
C LEU A 137 12.83 27.70 20.66
N HIS A 138 13.69 28.28 19.84
CA HIS A 138 14.22 29.62 20.09
C HIS A 138 13.12 30.69 20.01
N LEU A 139 12.26 30.62 19.00
CA LEU A 139 11.10 31.53 18.85
C LEU A 139 10.11 31.34 20.00
N LEU A 140 9.72 30.10 20.30
CA LEU A 140 8.85 29.79 21.44
C LEU A 140 9.40 30.33 22.76
N ARG A 141 10.72 30.27 22.96
CA ARG A 141 11.37 30.81 24.15
C ARG A 141 11.32 32.34 24.18
N ALA A 142 11.53 33.00 23.05
CA ALA A 142 11.41 34.46 22.94
C ALA A 142 9.97 34.89 23.25
N ASP A 143 8.98 34.26 22.60
CA ASP A 143 7.56 34.58 22.76
C ASP A 143 7.08 34.32 24.21
N THR A 144 7.55 33.24 24.84
CA THR A 144 7.20 32.97 26.25
C THR A 144 7.83 33.95 27.22
N LEU A 145 9.05 34.42 26.97
CA LEU A 145 9.67 35.46 27.80
C LEU A 145 8.97 36.81 27.61
N GLU A 146 8.56 37.15 26.39
CA GLU A 146 7.77 38.34 26.11
C GLU A 146 6.40 38.27 26.81
N LEU A 147 5.72 37.12 26.72
CA LEU A 147 4.46 36.89 27.43
C LEU A 147 4.64 37.01 28.95
N LEU A 148 5.66 36.37 29.52
CA LEU A 148 5.95 36.48 30.96
C LEU A 148 6.30 37.91 31.38
N ALA A 149 7.01 38.67 30.55
CA ALA A 149 7.32 40.07 30.81
C ALA A 149 6.07 40.97 30.72
N SER A 150 5.12 40.63 29.85
CA SER A 150 3.83 41.33 29.75
C SER A 150 2.85 40.99 30.88
N LEU A 151 3.09 39.90 31.61
CA LEU A 151 2.30 39.56 32.78
C LEU A 151 2.77 40.41 33.96
N ASP A 152 1.93 41.39 34.31
CA ASP A 152 2.16 42.28 35.44
C ASP A 152 1.84 41.53 36.75
N LEU A 153 2.81 40.77 37.26
CA LEU A 153 2.65 39.91 38.45
C LEU A 153 2.21 40.69 39.69
N TRP A 154 2.58 41.98 39.78
CA TRP A 154 2.21 42.88 40.87
C TRP A 154 0.71 43.09 41.01
N ARG A 155 -0.05 42.93 39.91
CA ARG A 155 -1.51 43.03 39.93
C ARG A 155 -2.20 41.80 40.52
N TYR A 156 -1.47 40.68 40.63
CA TYR A 156 -2.01 39.39 41.08
C TYR A 156 -1.51 38.99 42.47
N THR A 157 -0.34 39.45 42.91
CA THR A 157 0.16 39.21 44.27
C THR A 157 -0.43 40.18 45.27
N GLY A 158 -1.68 40.62 45.07
CA GLY A 158 -2.40 41.60 45.89
C GLY A 158 -2.07 41.41 47.36
N THR A 159 -1.11 42.20 47.84
CA THR A 159 -0.97 42.45 49.26
C THR A 159 -2.12 43.37 49.57
N GLU A 160 -3.26 42.77 49.91
CA GLU A 160 -4.15 43.32 50.91
C GLU A 160 -3.33 43.41 52.21
N SER A 161 -2.36 44.34 52.24
CA SER A 161 -1.85 44.89 53.49
C SER A 161 -2.98 45.77 53.97
N GLY A 162 -3.91 45.12 54.70
CA GLY A 162 -4.99 45.79 55.39
C GLY A 162 -4.42 46.92 56.23
N ASP A 163 -4.65 48.14 55.76
CA ASP A 163 -4.51 49.36 56.55
C ASP A 163 -5.80 49.53 57.40
N ASP A 164 -6.14 48.46 58.12
CA ASP A 164 -7.09 48.46 59.22
C ASP A 164 -6.29 48.59 60.52
N ALA A 165 -5.67 49.75 60.74
CA ALA A 165 -5.15 50.13 62.04
C ALA A 165 -5.11 51.66 62.21
N ARG A 166 -6.28 52.21 62.55
CA ARG A 166 -6.54 53.28 63.53
C ARG A 166 -5.58 54.48 63.61
#